data_AF-A0AAJ2S5B1-F1
#
_entry.id   AF-A0AAJ2S5B1-F1
#
_cell.length_a   1.000
_cell.length_b   1.000
_cell.length_c   1.000
_cell.angle_alpha   90.00
_cell.angle_beta   90.00
_cell.angle_gamma   90.00
#
_symmetry.space_group_name_H-M   'P 1'
#
loop_
_entity.id
_entity.type
_entity.pdbx_description
1 polymer ?
#
loop_
_entity_poly.entity_id
_entity_poly.type
_entity_poly.pdbx_seq_one_letter_code
_entity_poly.pdbx_strand_id
1 'polypeptide(L)'
;MRYLFVVLLSLSFASYASDDFGVWATTCDDDGFYFPLEQKTSPLVVNDNQIVVSIHSSPISNGIVDVYFDGPLDLGRGGMNIKWDDMDKTKKIAEFNYNNESGYLKWFGFFNKKEGKYVWTKDPDFVQSYSHNGVVRMQKCE
;
A
#
# COMPACT_ATOMS: atom_id res chain seq x y z
N MET A 1 50.20 -35.49 14.18
CA MET A 1 49.92 -35.13 12.77
C MET A 1 48.50 -35.59 12.47
N ARG A 2 47.48 -34.82 12.85
CA ARG A 2 46.92 -33.68 12.12
C ARG A 2 46.30 -34.13 10.79
N TYR A 3 45.04 -34.57 10.82
CA TYR A 3 44.07 -34.26 9.75
C TYR A 3 42.66 -34.18 10.34
N LEU A 4 42.29 -32.93 10.71
CA LEU A 4 40.91 -32.44 10.60
C LEU A 4 40.43 -32.67 9.17
N PHE A 5 39.17 -33.03 8.96
CA PHE A 5 38.30 -32.28 8.03
C PHE A 5 36.84 -32.61 8.35
N VAL A 6 36.22 -31.66 9.03
CA VAL A 6 34.79 -31.57 9.32
C VAL A 6 34.09 -31.21 8.01
N VAL A 7 33.12 -32.03 7.57
CA VAL A 7 32.19 -31.66 6.49
C VAL A 7 30.81 -31.56 7.11
N LEU A 8 30.52 -30.39 7.69
CA LEU A 8 29.17 -29.94 8.01
C LEU A 8 28.62 -29.31 6.73
N LEU A 9 27.83 -30.08 5.97
CA LEU A 9 26.97 -29.56 4.92
C LEU A 9 25.88 -28.72 5.57
N SER A 10 26.15 -27.44 5.76
CA SER A 10 25.10 -26.45 6.01
C SER A 10 24.26 -26.32 4.76
N LEU A 11 23.13 -27.01 4.73
CA LEU A 11 22.00 -26.69 3.86
C LEU A 11 21.52 -25.29 4.24
N SER A 12 22.10 -24.27 3.61
CA SER A 12 21.57 -22.92 3.63
C SER A 12 20.23 -22.96 2.90
N PHE A 13 19.13 -23.12 3.64
CA PHE A 13 17.82 -22.78 3.12
C PHE A 13 17.88 -21.28 2.82
N ALA A 14 17.98 -20.93 1.55
CA ALA A 14 17.68 -19.58 1.11
C ALA A 14 16.21 -19.34 1.48
N SER A 15 16.00 -18.66 2.59
CA SER A 15 14.69 -18.10 2.91
C SER A 15 14.42 -17.10 1.79
N TYR A 16 13.55 -17.46 0.85
CA TYR A 16 12.91 -16.47 0.00
C TYR A 16 12.06 -15.63 0.95
N ALA A 17 12.65 -14.58 1.52
CA ALA A 17 11.88 -13.47 2.03
C ALA A 17 11.18 -12.90 0.79
N SER A 18 9.89 -13.20 0.62
CA SER A 18 9.07 -12.30 -0.18
C SER A 18 9.19 -10.96 0.53
N ASP A 19 9.86 -10.00 -0.10
CA ASP A 19 9.77 -8.65 0.40
C ASP A 19 8.39 -8.15 -0.03
N ASP A 20 7.44 -8.28 0.90
CA ASP A 20 6.06 -7.80 0.79
C ASP A 20 6.02 -6.29 0.49
N PHE A 21 7.13 -5.60 0.76
CA PHE A 21 7.33 -4.18 0.54
C PHE A 21 7.95 -3.88 -0.83
N GLY A 22 7.79 -2.62 -1.22
CA GLY A 22 8.23 -2.10 -2.51
C GLY A 22 7.15 -1.22 -3.15
N VAL A 23 7.46 -0.75 -4.36
CA VAL A 23 6.54 0.06 -5.14
C VAL A 23 5.73 -0.86 -6.04
N TRP A 24 4.42 -0.71 -5.99
CA TRP A 24 3.49 -1.42 -6.86
C TRP A 24 2.83 -0.40 -7.77
N ALA A 25 2.53 -0.77 -9.02
CA ALA A 25 1.87 0.16 -9.93
C ALA A 25 0.92 -0.55 -10.89
N THR A 26 0.02 0.22 -11.51
CA THR A 26 -0.85 -0.29 -12.60
C THR A 26 -0.05 -0.56 -13.88
N THR A 27 1.00 0.22 -14.11
CA THR A 27 2.07 0.03 -15.10
C THR A 27 3.35 0.65 -14.52
N CYS A 28 4.52 0.17 -14.94
CA CYS A 28 5.82 0.65 -14.45
C CYS A 28 6.44 1.75 -15.35
N ASP A 29 5.60 2.46 -16.10
CA ASP A 29 5.94 3.64 -16.89
C ASP A 29 5.35 4.91 -16.25
N ASP A 30 5.63 6.08 -16.83
CA ASP A 30 5.23 7.37 -16.28
C ASP A 30 3.71 7.59 -16.21
N ASP A 31 2.90 6.72 -16.84
CA ASP A 31 1.43 6.84 -16.93
C ASP A 31 0.70 5.99 -15.86
N GLY A 32 1.47 5.29 -15.00
CA GLY A 32 0.95 4.40 -13.97
C GLY A 32 0.50 5.10 -12.68
N PHE A 33 -0.47 4.50 -12.00
CA PHE A 33 -0.71 4.80 -10.59
C PHE A 33 0.24 3.98 -9.73
N TYR A 34 0.99 4.66 -8.88
CA TYR A 34 1.97 4.06 -7.97
C TYR A 34 1.44 3.99 -6.53
N PHE A 35 1.67 2.86 -5.89
CA PHE A 35 1.27 2.59 -4.51
C PHE A 35 2.49 2.06 -3.72
N PRO A 36 3.04 2.85 -2.79
CA PRO A 36 4.13 2.38 -1.96
C PRO A 36 3.62 1.47 -0.85
N LEU A 37 4.17 0.26 -0.76
CA LEU A 37 4.02 -0.59 0.41
C LEU A 37 5.29 -0.51 1.24
N GLU A 38 5.21 0.20 2.36
CA GLU A 38 6.33 0.40 3.28
C GLU A 38 5.84 0.36 4.74
N GLN A 39 6.63 -0.23 5.64
CA GLN A 39 6.32 -0.19 7.08
C GLN A 39 6.48 1.22 7.67
N LYS A 40 7.38 2.00 7.09
CA LYS A 40 7.56 3.40 7.46
C LYS A 40 6.50 4.24 6.74
N THR A 41 6.29 5.44 7.26
CA THR A 41 5.40 6.42 6.64
C THR A 41 5.90 6.79 5.25
N SER A 42 5.04 6.64 4.24
CA SER A 42 5.32 7.01 2.85
C SER A 42 4.19 7.90 2.29
N PRO A 43 4.50 8.78 1.32
CA PRO A 43 3.48 9.59 0.68
C PRO A 43 2.65 8.76 -0.31
N LEU A 44 1.33 8.96 -0.30
CA LEU A 44 0.40 8.42 -1.29
C LEU A 44 -0.35 9.57 -1.95
N VAL A 45 -0.31 9.61 -3.28
CA VAL A 45 -1.14 10.52 -4.09
C VAL A 45 -2.52 9.89 -4.25
N VAL A 46 -3.53 10.52 -3.64
CA VAL A 46 -4.92 10.04 -3.68
C VAL A 46 -5.69 10.70 -4.81
N ASN A 47 -5.40 11.99 -5.04
CA ASN A 47 -5.96 12.76 -6.13
C ASN A 47 -4.90 13.76 -6.60
N ASP A 48 -4.59 13.73 -7.90
CA ASP A 48 -3.48 14.47 -8.47
C ASP A 48 -3.63 15.97 -8.24
N ASN A 49 -2.57 16.58 -7.73
CA ASN A 49 -2.53 18.01 -7.38
C ASN A 49 -3.57 18.46 -6.32
N GLN A 50 -4.34 17.54 -5.71
CA GLN A 50 -5.37 17.90 -4.73
C GLN A 50 -5.15 17.25 -3.37
N ILE A 51 -4.70 16.00 -3.31
CA ILE A 51 -4.63 15.24 -2.05
C ILE A 51 -3.43 14.30 -2.07
N VAL A 52 -2.42 14.63 -1.26
CA VAL A 52 -1.33 13.72 -0.88
C VAL A 52 -1.42 13.44 0.62
N VAL A 53 -1.39 12.17 0.99
CA VAL A 53 -1.50 11.71 2.38
C VAL A 53 -0.29 10.90 2.79
N SER A 54 -0.02 10.84 4.09
CA SER A 54 0.94 9.91 4.69
C SER A 54 0.22 8.61 5.00
N ILE A 55 0.85 7.49 4.63
CA ILE A 55 0.36 6.14 4.90
C ILE A 55 1.47 5.28 5.47
N HIS A 56 1.12 4.18 6.13
CA HIS A 56 2.03 3.08 6.40
C HIS A 56 1.33 1.75 6.16
N SER A 57 2.13 0.71 5.94
CA SER A 57 1.68 -0.64 5.62
C SER A 57 2.01 -1.61 6.74
N SER A 58 1.08 -2.48 7.08
CA SER A 58 1.25 -3.55 8.07
C SER A 58 0.97 -4.90 7.41
N PRO A 59 1.96 -5.81 7.35
CA PRO A 59 1.73 -7.17 6.86
C PRO A 59 0.84 -7.90 7.86
N ILE A 60 -0.19 -8.58 7.37
CA ILE A 60 -1.15 -9.34 8.19
C ILE A 60 -0.84 -10.84 8.11
N SER A 61 -0.55 -11.31 6.90
CA SER A 61 -0.14 -12.68 6.58
C SER A 61 0.57 -12.68 5.23
N ASN A 62 1.18 -13.80 4.86
CA ASN A 62 1.79 -13.95 3.53
C ASN A 62 0.80 -13.55 2.43
N GLY A 63 1.21 -12.61 1.57
CA GLY A 63 0.39 -12.14 0.46
C GLY A 63 -0.68 -11.10 0.83
N ILE A 64 -0.80 -10.67 2.10
CA ILE A 64 -1.83 -9.72 2.54
C ILE A 64 -1.23 -8.59 3.39
N VAL A 65 -1.42 -7.36 2.94
CA VAL A 65 -0.92 -6.14 3.60
C VAL A 65 -2.08 -5.17 3.81
N ASP A 66 -2.29 -4.73 5.05
CA ASP A 66 -3.23 -3.65 5.37
C ASP A 66 -2.50 -2.30 5.33
N VAL A 67 -3.19 -1.26 4.87
CA VAL A 67 -2.64 0.09 4.73
C VAL A 67 -3.46 1.06 5.55
N TYR A 68 -2.78 1.92 6.31
CA TYR A 68 -3.38 2.86 7.24
C TYR A 68 -3.03 4.29 6.89
N PHE A 69 -3.91 5.22 7.28
CA PHE A 69 -3.74 6.65 7.08
C PHE A 69 -3.12 7.29 8.33
N ASP A 70 -2.04 8.05 8.14
CA ASP A 70 -1.35 8.75 9.23
C ASP A 70 -1.68 10.25 9.28
N GLY A 71 -2.04 10.86 8.16
CA GLY A 71 -2.34 12.28 8.09
C GLY A 71 -2.25 12.87 6.69
N PRO A 72 -2.76 14.09 6.46
CA PRO A 72 -2.51 14.81 5.22
C PRO A 72 -1.04 15.25 5.15
N LEU A 73 -0.46 15.24 3.94
CA LEU A 73 0.89 15.78 3.67
C LEU A 73 0.82 17.06 2.84
N ASP A 74 0.06 17.03 1.74
CA ASP A 74 -0.14 18.18 0.87
C ASP A 74 -1.60 18.20 0.36
N LEU A 75 -2.23 19.37 0.44
CA LEU A 75 -3.66 19.55 0.17
C LEU A 75 -3.89 20.73 -0.75
N GLY A 76 -4.34 20.43 -1.97
CA GLY A 76 -4.96 21.40 -2.86
C GLY A 76 -6.40 21.72 -2.45
N ARG A 77 -7.13 22.38 -3.35
CA ARG A 77 -8.51 22.84 -3.07
C ARG A 77 -9.46 21.70 -2.72
N GLY A 78 -9.32 20.54 -3.38
CA GLY A 78 -10.12 19.35 -3.09
C GLY A 78 -9.90 18.82 -1.67
N GLY A 79 -8.64 18.79 -1.22
CA GLY A 79 -8.25 18.27 0.08
C GLY A 79 -8.56 19.20 1.26
N MET A 80 -8.51 20.53 1.06
CA MET A 80 -8.71 21.52 2.14
C MET A 80 -10.13 21.51 2.72
N ASN A 81 -11.13 21.04 1.97
CA ASN A 81 -12.52 20.99 2.43
C ASN A 81 -12.85 19.73 3.28
N ILE A 82 -11.91 18.79 3.39
CA ILE A 82 -12.08 17.57 4.16
C ILE A 82 -11.67 17.83 5.61
N LYS A 83 -12.52 17.43 6.55
CA LYS A 83 -12.21 17.48 7.99
C LYS A 83 -11.31 16.30 8.37
N TRP A 84 -10.02 16.41 8.10
CA TRP A 84 -9.05 15.32 8.32
C TRP A 84 -8.97 14.85 9.78
N ASP A 85 -9.22 15.73 10.75
CA ASP A 85 -9.29 15.38 12.18
C ASP A 85 -10.43 14.41 12.51
N ASP A 86 -11.42 14.30 11.63
CA ASP A 86 -12.54 13.38 11.76
C ASP A 86 -12.22 11.98 11.22
N MET A 87 -11.04 11.77 10.61
CA MET A 87 -10.62 10.47 10.09
C MET A 87 -10.01 9.59 11.18
N ASP A 88 -10.41 8.33 11.23
CA ASP A 88 -9.89 7.33 12.15
C ASP A 88 -8.64 6.65 11.57
N LYS A 89 -7.49 6.97 12.14
CA LYS A 89 -6.18 6.43 11.73
C LYS A 89 -6.00 4.95 12.08
N THR A 90 -6.86 4.38 12.94
CA THR A 90 -6.79 2.96 13.31
C THR A 90 -7.53 2.05 12.33
N LYS A 91 -8.30 2.63 11.40
CA LYS A 91 -9.00 1.89 10.34
C LYS A 91 -8.13 1.86 9.10
N LYS A 92 -8.01 0.68 8.51
CA LYS A 92 -7.32 0.53 7.23
C LYS A 92 -8.06 1.28 6.14
N ILE A 93 -7.31 1.95 5.28
CA ILE A 93 -7.83 2.67 4.11
C ILE A 93 -7.73 1.83 2.84
N ALA A 94 -6.83 0.84 2.83
CA ALA A 94 -6.69 -0.13 1.76
C ALA A 94 -6.23 -1.49 2.30
N GLU A 95 -6.44 -2.51 1.49
CA GLU A 95 -5.88 -3.85 1.66
C GLU A 95 -5.27 -4.26 0.33
N PHE A 96 -4.03 -4.74 0.37
CA PHE A 96 -3.31 -5.21 -0.78
C PHE A 96 -3.11 -6.72 -0.68
N ASN A 97 -3.58 -7.45 -1.69
CA ASN A 97 -3.41 -8.89 -1.80
C ASN A 97 -2.51 -9.20 -2.99
N TYR A 98 -1.40 -9.90 -2.79
CA TYR A 98 -0.46 -10.21 -3.85
C TYR A 98 0.00 -11.67 -3.86
N ASN A 99 0.46 -12.10 -5.03
CA ASN A 99 1.09 -13.38 -5.26
C ASN A 99 2.20 -13.17 -6.31
N ASN A 100 3.45 -13.38 -5.90
CA ASN A 100 4.64 -13.07 -6.68
C ASN A 100 4.65 -11.60 -7.13
N GLU A 101 4.71 -11.33 -8.45
CA GLU A 101 4.85 -10.00 -9.05
C GLU A 101 3.51 -9.33 -9.38
N SER A 102 2.38 -9.94 -9.01
CA SER A 102 1.04 -9.42 -9.30
C SER A 102 0.20 -9.30 -8.03
N GLY A 103 -0.60 -8.25 -7.95
CA GLY A 103 -1.48 -8.01 -6.82
C GLY A 103 -2.72 -7.21 -7.14
N TYR A 104 -3.57 -7.07 -6.13
CA TYR A 104 -4.84 -6.39 -6.17
C TYR A 104 -4.94 -5.47 -4.97
N LEU A 105 -5.08 -4.19 -5.25
CA LEU A 105 -5.37 -3.17 -4.25
C LEU A 105 -6.88 -3.00 -4.12
N LYS A 106 -7.39 -3.21 -2.91
CA LYS A 106 -8.75 -2.87 -2.54
C LYS A 106 -8.73 -1.57 -1.74
N TRP A 107 -9.32 -0.53 -2.31
CA TRP A 107 -9.48 0.77 -1.64
C TRP A 107 -10.78 0.81 -0.84
N PHE A 108 -10.70 1.16 0.43
CA PHE A 108 -11.87 1.35 1.30
C PHE A 108 -12.29 2.82 1.42
N GLY A 109 -11.35 3.75 1.28
CA GLY A 109 -11.56 5.17 1.60
C GLY A 109 -11.07 5.53 3.00
N PHE A 110 -11.34 6.77 3.42
CA PHE A 110 -11.03 7.23 4.77
C PHE A 110 -12.22 6.96 5.70
N PHE A 111 -12.00 6.31 6.84
CA PHE A 111 -13.08 6.08 7.80
C PHE A 111 -13.35 7.36 8.61
N ASN A 112 -14.52 7.96 8.44
CA ASN A 112 -14.93 9.14 9.21
C ASN A 112 -15.59 8.68 10.52
N LYS A 113 -14.95 8.97 11.66
CA LYS A 113 -15.43 8.53 12.99
C LYS A 113 -16.72 9.21 13.43
N LYS A 114 -17.04 10.40 12.92
CA LYS A 114 -18.29 11.11 13.22
C LYS A 114 -19.46 10.54 12.42
N GLU A 115 -19.22 10.17 11.17
CA GLU A 115 -20.24 9.61 10.29
C GLU A 115 -20.38 8.08 10.42
N GLY A 116 -19.39 7.41 11.04
CA GLY A 116 -19.39 5.97 11.24
C GLY A 116 -19.26 5.16 9.95
N LYS A 117 -18.68 5.75 8.89
CA LYS A 117 -18.58 5.13 7.56
C LYS A 117 -17.32 5.59 6.82
N TYR A 118 -16.94 4.83 5.80
CA TYR A 118 -15.92 5.23 4.85
C TYR A 118 -16.45 6.31 3.91
N VAL A 119 -15.64 7.35 3.71
CA VAL A 119 -15.83 8.43 2.73
C VAL A 119 -14.69 8.37 1.70
N TRP A 120 -14.83 9.08 0.58
CA TRP A 120 -13.83 9.05 -0.50
C TRP A 120 -13.57 7.64 -1.04
N THR A 121 -14.64 6.85 -1.15
CA THR A 121 -14.55 5.43 -1.56
C THR A 121 -14.47 5.26 -3.07
N LYS A 122 -14.92 6.27 -3.84
CA LYS A 122 -14.95 6.26 -5.31
C LYS A 122 -14.26 7.47 -5.95
N ASP A 123 -14.01 8.51 -5.16
CA ASP A 123 -13.50 9.79 -5.60
C ASP A 123 -12.01 9.82 -5.97
N PRO A 124 -11.09 9.01 -5.38
CA PRO A 124 -9.68 9.03 -5.78
C PRO A 124 -9.48 8.73 -7.27
N ASP A 125 -8.52 9.42 -7.91
CA ASP A 125 -8.34 9.34 -9.36
C ASP A 125 -8.00 7.92 -9.81
N PHE A 126 -7.14 7.23 -9.06
CA PHE A 126 -6.76 5.86 -9.36
C PHE A 126 -7.93 4.86 -9.24
N VAL A 127 -8.92 5.15 -8.39
CA VAL A 127 -10.13 4.34 -8.30
C VAL A 127 -11.00 4.56 -9.53
N GLN A 128 -11.15 5.81 -9.97
CA GLN A 128 -11.95 6.12 -11.16
C GLN A 128 -11.31 5.57 -12.45
N SER A 129 -9.98 5.63 -12.55
CA SER A 129 -9.24 5.27 -13.77
C SER A 129 -8.93 3.77 -13.88
N TYR A 130 -8.58 3.10 -12.77
CA TYR A 130 -8.03 1.74 -12.82
C TYR A 130 -8.83 0.69 -12.05
N SER A 131 -9.87 1.08 -11.30
CA SER A 131 -10.68 0.12 -10.55
C SER A 131 -11.64 -0.63 -11.46
N HIS A 132 -11.56 -1.95 -11.42
CA HIS A 132 -12.52 -2.84 -12.07
C HIS A 132 -13.11 -3.77 -11.01
N ASN A 133 -14.43 -3.73 -10.84
CA ASN A 133 -15.15 -4.48 -9.80
C ASN A 133 -14.66 -4.18 -8.37
N GLY A 134 -14.21 -2.95 -8.10
CA GLY A 134 -13.82 -2.50 -6.76
C GLY A 134 -12.38 -2.86 -6.36
N VAL A 135 -11.56 -3.30 -7.31
CA VAL A 135 -10.12 -3.57 -7.10
C VAL A 135 -9.29 -2.96 -8.22
N VAL A 136 -8.09 -2.53 -7.88
CA VAL A 136 -7.07 -2.03 -8.83
C VAL A 136 -6.02 -3.12 -9.00
N ARG A 137 -5.77 -3.55 -10.24
CA ARG A 137 -4.73 -4.52 -10.55
C ARG A 137 -3.37 -3.83 -10.55
N MET A 138 -2.39 -4.46 -9.94
CA MET A 138 -1.05 -3.91 -9.81
C MET A 138 0.02 -4.96 -10.10
N GLN A 139 1.18 -4.50 -10.52
CA GLN A 139 2.41 -5.28 -10.66
C GLN A 139 3.51 -4.63 -9.84
N LYS A 140 4.50 -5.42 -9.44
CA LYS A 140 5.66 -4.90 -8.71
C LYS A 140 6.55 -4.12 -9.68
N CYS A 141 6.95 -2.91 -9.31
CA CYS A 141 7.90 -2.09 -10.06
C CYS A 141 9.19 -1.97 -9.24
N GLU A 142 10.30 -2.40 -9.82
CA GLU A 142 11.64 -2.34 -9.22
C GLU A 142 12.27 -0.95 -9.35
#